data_AF-A0A963JJC7-F1
#
_entry.id   AF-A0A963JJC7-F1
#
_cell.length_a   1.000
_cell.length_b   1.000
_cell.length_c   1.000
_cell.angle_alpha   90.00
_cell.angle_beta   90.00
_cell.angle_gamma   90.00
#
_symmetry.space_group_name_H-M   'P 1'
#
loop_
_entity.id
_entity.type
_entity.pdbx_description
1 polymer ?
#
loop_
_entity_poly.entity_id
_entity_poly.type
_entity_poly.pdbx_seq_one_letter_code
_entity_poly.pdbx_strand_id
1 'polypeptide(L)'
;SSQVNPPVPDKVEFAIDAGGTLFWNGEPVTRDVAAARFAEAGQRQPQPQIHLRADQAVAYRFVAETLADAAAAGLTKVGFVTTPDSP
;
A
#
# COMPACT_ATOMS: atom_id res chain seq x y z
N SER A 1 13.76 -11.80 -33.78
CA SER A 1 14.15 -11.23 -32.48
C SER A 1 12.92 -11.18 -31.58
N SER A 2 12.87 -12.00 -30.54
CA SER A 2 11.78 -11.94 -29.55
C SER A 2 12.22 -10.96 -28.46
N GLN A 3 11.63 -9.78 -28.41
CA GLN A 3 11.81 -8.88 -27.27
C GLN A 3 10.99 -9.44 -26.11
N VAL A 4 11.67 -9.91 -25.07
CA VAL A 4 11.03 -10.28 -23.80
C VAL A 4 10.70 -8.96 -23.10
N ASN A 5 9.42 -8.60 -23.04
CA ASN A 5 8.99 -7.42 -22.28
C ASN A 5 9.22 -7.73 -20.79
N PRO A 6 9.94 -6.88 -20.02
CA PRO A 6 10.09 -7.11 -18.60
C PRO A 6 8.69 -7.09 -17.93
N PRO A 7 8.47 -7.92 -16.90
CA PRO A 7 7.20 -7.96 -16.19
C PRO A 7 6.93 -6.60 -15.55
N VAL A 8 5.74 -6.05 -15.79
CA VAL A 8 5.27 -4.81 -15.16
C VAL A 8 4.95 -5.12 -13.69
N PRO A 9 5.45 -4.34 -12.72
CA PRO A 9 5.11 -4.57 -11.31
C PRO A 9 3.62 -4.39 -11.06
N ASP A 10 3.04 -5.32 -10.29
CA ASP A 10 1.65 -5.23 -9.84
C ASP A 10 1.42 -3.95 -9.03
N LYS A 11 0.17 -3.45 -9.05
CA LYS A 11 -0.29 -2.35 -8.21
C LYS A 11 -1.12 -2.90 -7.05
N VAL A 12 -0.84 -2.45 -5.84
CA VAL A 12 -1.67 -2.71 -4.65
C VAL A 12 -2.25 -1.39 -4.18
N GLU A 13 -3.56 -1.33 -3.98
CA GLU A 13 -4.22 -0.19 -3.34
C GLU A 13 -4.36 -0.47 -1.86
N PHE A 14 -3.71 0.35 -1.03
CA PHE A 14 -3.84 0.27 0.42
C PHE A 14 -4.54 1.53 0.89
N ALA A 15 -5.68 1.38 1.56
CA ALA A 15 -6.44 2.53 2.04
C ALA A 15 -6.63 2.50 3.55
N ILE A 16 -6.70 3.69 4.14
CA ILE A 16 -7.06 3.91 5.55
C ILE A 16 -8.25 4.85 5.57
N ASP A 17 -9.38 4.41 6.15
CA ASP A 17 -10.55 5.28 6.31
C ASP A 17 -10.41 6.23 7.52
N ALA A 18 -11.40 7.12 7.70
CA ALA A 18 -11.43 8.08 8.81
C ALA A 18 -11.39 7.42 10.21
N GLY A 19 -11.88 6.19 10.33
CA GLY A 19 -11.88 5.41 11.57
C GLY A 19 -10.57 4.67 11.84
N GLY A 20 -9.64 4.64 10.87
CA GLY A 20 -8.40 3.86 10.93
C GLY A 20 -8.57 2.43 10.45
N THR A 21 -9.69 2.07 9.81
CA THR A 21 -9.86 0.75 9.18
C THR A 21 -8.94 0.65 7.97
N LEU A 22 -8.25 -0.47 7.86
CA LEU A 22 -7.30 -0.74 6.79
C LEU A 22 -7.99 -1.53 5.68
N PHE A 23 -7.69 -1.19 4.43
CA PHE A 23 -8.21 -1.88 3.26
C PHE A 23 -7.07 -2.27 2.32
N TRP A 24 -7.10 -3.51 1.85
CA TRP A 24 -6.18 -4.03 0.84
C TRP A 24 -6.96 -4.36 -0.42
N ASN A 25 -6.72 -3.61 -1.51
CA ASN A 25 -7.48 -3.70 -2.75
C ASN A 25 -9.00 -3.61 -2.53
N GLY A 26 -9.43 -2.75 -1.60
CA GLY A 26 -10.84 -2.54 -1.24
C GLY A 26 -11.41 -3.54 -0.23
N GLU A 27 -10.67 -4.57 0.16
CA GLU A 27 -11.09 -5.54 1.18
C GLU A 27 -10.62 -5.09 2.58
N PRO A 28 -11.51 -5.01 3.58
CA PRO A 28 -11.11 -4.66 4.94
C PRO A 28 -10.19 -5.72 5.54
N VAL A 29 -9.08 -5.29 6.12
CA VAL A 29 -8.08 -6.16 6.73
C VAL A 29 -7.71 -5.68 8.13
N THR A 30 -7.28 -6.61 8.98
CA THR A 30 -6.65 -6.24 10.25
C THR A 30 -5.20 -5.82 10.00
N ARG A 31 -4.60 -5.12 10.97
CA ARG A 31 -3.18 -4.73 10.89
C ARG A 31 -2.23 -5.93 10.74
N ASP A 32 -2.52 -7.03 11.42
CA ASP A 32 -1.72 -8.26 11.33
C ASP A 32 -1.76 -8.87 9.92
N VAL A 33 -2.96 -8.94 9.32
CA VAL A 33 -3.14 -9.38 7.93
C VAL A 33 -2.45 -8.44 6.94
N ALA A 34 -2.56 -7.13 7.15
CA ALA A 34 -1.86 -6.14 6.33
C ALA A 34 -0.33 -6.31 6.40
N ALA A 35 0.22 -6.46 7.60
CA ALA A 35 1.66 -6.68 7.80
C ALA A 35 2.17 -7.96 7.12
N ALA A 36 1.42 -9.06 7.23
CA ALA A 36 1.74 -10.30 6.52
C ALA A 36 1.73 -10.11 4.99
N ARG A 37 0.69 -9.47 4.44
CA ARG A 37 0.61 -9.17 3.00
C ARG A 37 1.72 -8.23 2.53
N PHE A 38 2.12 -7.26 3.36
CA PHE A 38 3.28 -6.40 3.07
C PHE A 38 4.58 -7.21 3.02
N ALA A 39 4.81 -8.11 3.98
CA ALA A 39 5.98 -8.98 3.99
C ALA A 39 6.05 -9.85 2.73
N GLU A 40 4.93 -10.46 2.33
CA GLU A 40 4.86 -11.21 1.08
C GLU A 40 5.15 -10.35 -0.15
N ALA A 41 4.59 -9.14 -0.21
CA ALA A 41 4.82 -8.20 -1.30
C ALA A 41 6.29 -7.74 -1.39
N GLY A 42 6.95 -7.51 -0.25
CA GLY A 42 8.35 -7.10 -0.17
C GLY A 42 9.34 -8.14 -0.73
N GLN A 43 8.98 -9.42 -0.68
CA GLN A 43 9.80 -10.52 -1.22
C GLN A 43 9.64 -10.73 -2.74
N ARG A 44 8.68 -10.06 -3.39
CA ARG A 44 8.43 -10.24 -4.84
C ARG A 44 9.45 -9.50 -5.69
N GLN A 45 9.76 -10.08 -6.85
CA GLN A 45 10.61 -9.47 -7.88
C GLN A 45 9.91 -9.55 -9.24
N PRO A 46 9.47 -8.42 -9.82
CA PRO A 46 9.56 -7.07 -9.27
C PRO A 46 8.62 -6.85 -8.07
N GLN A 47 9.05 -6.03 -7.10
CA GLN A 47 8.16 -5.61 -6.00
C GLN A 47 6.95 -4.85 -6.57
N PRO A 48 5.73 -5.11 -6.06
CA PRO A 48 4.56 -4.33 -6.43
C PRO A 48 4.71 -2.89 -5.92
N GLN A 49 4.00 -1.97 -6.56
CA GLN A 49 3.89 -0.60 -6.08
C GLN A 49 2.68 -0.49 -5.15
N ILE A 50 2.92 -0.09 -3.91
CA ILE A 50 1.86 0.19 -2.93
C ILE A 50 1.38 1.62 -3.14
N HIS A 51 0.09 1.77 -3.39
CA HIS A 51 -0.59 3.05 -3.54
C HIS A 51 -1.37 3.31 -2.25
N LEU A 52 -0.80 4.10 -1.37
CA LEU A 52 -1.38 4.43 -0.07
C LEU A 52 -2.35 5.61 -0.20
N ARG A 53 -3.62 5.38 0.15
CA ARG A 53 -4.64 6.41 0.31
C ARG A 53 -5.02 6.51 1.78
N ALA A 54 -5.04 7.71 2.32
CA ALA A 54 -5.52 7.98 3.67
C ALA A 54 -6.69 8.97 3.57
N ASP A 55 -7.76 8.70 4.30
CA ASP A 55 -8.84 9.68 4.47
C ASP A 55 -8.28 10.96 5.14
N GLN A 56 -8.81 12.13 4.78
CA GLN A 56 -8.31 13.40 5.33
C GLN A 56 -8.53 13.53 6.84
N ALA A 57 -9.58 12.88 7.37
CA ALA A 57 -9.90 12.92 8.79
C ALA A 57 -9.14 11.87 9.61
N VAL A 58 -8.40 10.96 8.98
CA VAL A 58 -7.71 9.90 9.72
C VAL A 58 -6.57 10.49 10.56
N ALA A 59 -6.45 10.00 11.80
CA ALA A 59 -5.34 10.39 12.66
C ALA A 59 -4.00 9.96 12.04
N TYR A 60 -3.04 10.89 11.96
CA TYR A 60 -1.71 10.66 11.36
C TYR A 60 -1.00 9.40 11.89
N ARG A 61 -1.26 9.01 13.14
CA ARG A 61 -0.72 7.76 13.73
C ARG A 61 -0.96 6.53 12.86
N PHE A 62 -2.14 6.39 12.25
CA PHE A 62 -2.48 5.22 11.43
C PHE A 62 -1.67 5.19 10.13
N VAL A 63 -1.42 6.37 9.55
CA VAL A 63 -0.56 6.53 8.38
C VAL A 63 0.88 6.18 8.75
N ALA A 64 1.39 6.73 9.85
CA ALA A 64 2.76 6.48 10.32
C ALA A 64 2.99 4.99 10.64
N GLU A 65 2.04 4.33 11.31
CA GLU A 65 2.10 2.89 11.59
C GLU A 65 2.13 2.06 10.29
N THR A 66 1.27 2.40 9.32
CA THR A 66 1.24 1.71 8.02
C THR A 66 2.58 1.86 7.28
N LEU A 67 3.18 3.04 7.29
CA LEU A 67 4.48 3.28 6.67
C LEU A 67 5.60 2.52 7.38
N ALA A 68 5.56 2.45 8.71
CA ALA A 68 6.53 1.68 9.49
C ALA A 68 6.41 0.18 9.17
N ASP A 69 5.20 -0.36 9.09
CA ASP A 69 4.94 -1.76 8.75
C ASP A 69 5.42 -2.09 7.32
N ALA A 70 5.14 -1.22 6.35
CA ALA A 70 5.61 -1.40 4.97
C ALA A 70 7.15 -1.33 4.87
N ALA A 71 7.79 -0.39 5.58
CA ALA A 71 9.23 -0.28 5.63
C ALA A 71 9.89 -1.52 6.28
N ALA A 72 9.32 -2.02 7.39
CA ALA A 72 9.77 -3.25 8.04
C ALA A 72 9.65 -4.48 7.13
N ALA A 73 8.65 -4.49 6.24
CA ALA A 73 8.49 -5.51 5.20
C ALA A 73 9.47 -5.37 4.01
N GLY A 74 10.31 -4.33 3.99
CA GLY A 74 11.27 -4.10 2.90
C GLY A 74 10.63 -3.54 1.62
N LEU A 75 9.40 -3.01 1.70
CA LEU A 75 8.74 -2.36 0.57
C LEU A 75 9.38 -1.00 0.32
N THR A 76 9.91 -0.81 -0.88
CA THR A 76 10.60 0.43 -1.27
C THR A 76 9.77 1.32 -2.19
N LYS A 77 8.65 0.81 -2.71
CA LYS A 77 7.81 1.46 -3.71
C LYS A 77 6.43 1.80 -3.14
N VAL A 78 6.40 2.70 -2.15
CA VAL A 78 5.14 3.22 -1.59
C VAL A 78 4.90 4.64 -2.12
N GLY A 79 3.81 4.83 -2.86
CA GLY A 79 3.37 6.12 -3.37
C GLY A 79 2.08 6.57 -2.69
N PHE A 80 1.96 7.85 -2.37
CA PHE A 80 0.74 8.41 -1.81
C PHE A 80 -0.20 8.83 -2.92
N VAL A 81 -1.47 8.44 -2.81
CA VAL A 81 -2.52 8.89 -3.71
C VAL A 81 -3.26 10.04 -3.04
N THR A 82 -2.93 11.26 -3.46
CA THR A 82 -3.77 12.42 -3.18
C THR A 82 -4.92 12.43 -4.17
N THR A 83 -6.15 12.35 -3.68
CA THR A 83 -7.30 12.74 -4.52
C THR A 83 -7.31 14.26 -4.52
N PRO A 84 -7.20 14.94 -5.69
CA PRO A 84 -7.43 16.37 -5.73
C PRO A 84 -8.86 16.60 -5.22
N ASP A 85 -9.01 17.55 -4.30
CA ASP A 85 -10.32 18.06 -3.91
C ASP A 85 -10.94 18.63 -5.20
N SER A 86 -11.86 17.90 -5.82
CA SER A 86 -12.59 18.42 -6.96
C SER A 86 -13.44 19.59 -6.44
N PRO A 87 -13.26 20.80 -6.99
CA PRO A 87 -13.97 22.00 -6.52
C PRO A 87 -15.48 21.92 -6.69
#